data_AF-A0A150QG54-F1
#
_entry.id   AF-A0A150QG54-F1
#
_cell.length_a   1.000
_cell.length_b   1.000
_cell.length_c   1.000
_cell.angle_alpha   90.00
_cell.angle_beta   90.00
_cell.angle_gamma   90.00
#
_symmetry.space_group_name_H-M   'P 1'
#
loop_
_entity.id
_entity.type
_entity.pdbx_description
1 polymer ?
#
loop_
_entity_poly.entity_id
_entity_poly.type
_entity_poly.pdbx_seq_one_letter_code
_entity_poly.pdbx_strand_id
1 'polypeptide(L)'
;MFELEEDFGGLVRRGAHPKTPSLALGLYQLICLDLDSPAEEEPTDDSALISLKWPMARLTLTDNLLVHVGLYTMEGDLYMSEAGRMFWYIPALDRVDLLSASVSTFLERIALEDDVRREMREYAATFFVADEGPAIAQALDLPILEEASDALVRHWMGPNILISRLPQACAPGTCRTRIVSRTVEDLLSAARVVAKKHPEARATVETHLPGGRERHDALRREGVAING
;
A
#
# COMPACT_ATOMS: atom_id res chain seq x y z
N MET A 1 -7.20 -15.66 -20.10
CA MET A 1 -6.08 -14.70 -20.14
C MET A 1 -5.24 -14.83 -18.87
N PHE A 2 -5.83 -14.69 -17.68
CA PHE A 2 -5.11 -14.86 -16.40
C PHE A 2 -4.63 -16.28 -16.09
N GLU A 3 -5.36 -17.32 -16.54
CA GLU A 3 -4.89 -18.72 -16.47
C GLU A 3 -3.57 -18.90 -17.24
N LEU A 4 -3.38 -18.17 -18.34
CA LEU A 4 -2.12 -18.16 -19.09
C LEU A 4 -1.00 -17.42 -18.34
N GLU A 5 -1.30 -16.43 -17.49
CA GLU A 5 -0.27 -15.80 -16.67
C GLU A 5 0.15 -16.71 -15.51
N GLU A 6 -0.80 -17.37 -14.85
CA GLU A 6 -0.50 -18.39 -13.82
C GLU A 6 0.33 -19.55 -14.42
N ASP A 7 -0.07 -20.09 -15.58
CA ASP A 7 0.60 -21.23 -16.23
C ASP A 7 2.04 -20.91 -16.68
N PHE A 8 2.34 -19.63 -16.92
CA PHE A 8 3.67 -19.16 -17.30
C PHE A 8 4.45 -18.57 -16.12
N GLY A 9 4.00 -18.72 -14.87
CA GLY A 9 4.75 -18.30 -13.67
C GLY A 9 4.61 -16.83 -13.28
N GLY A 10 3.57 -16.16 -13.78
CA GLY A 10 3.14 -14.84 -13.29
C GLY A 10 2.50 -14.89 -11.91
N LEU A 11 2.38 -13.73 -11.26
CA LEU A 11 1.74 -13.59 -9.94
C LEU A 11 0.26 -13.21 -10.11
N VAL A 12 -0.64 -14.12 -9.74
CA VAL A 12 -2.09 -13.86 -9.78
C VAL A 12 -2.71 -14.06 -8.40
N ARG A 13 -3.29 -12.99 -7.85
CA ARG A 13 -4.08 -13.03 -6.61
C ARG A 13 -5.55 -13.00 -6.96
N ARG A 14 -6.26 -14.12 -6.77
CA ARG A 14 -7.71 -14.19 -7.02
C ARG A 14 -8.48 -13.47 -5.91
N GLY A 15 -9.40 -12.58 -6.27
CA GLY A 15 -10.27 -11.90 -5.30
C GLY A 15 -11.42 -12.80 -4.82
N ALA A 16 -12.42 -12.20 -4.17
CA ALA A 16 -13.62 -12.92 -3.72
C ALA A 16 -14.39 -13.61 -4.88
N HIS A 17 -14.13 -13.21 -6.12
CA HIS A 17 -14.70 -13.83 -7.31
C HIS A 17 -13.63 -14.61 -8.11
N PRO A 18 -13.79 -15.91 -8.34
CA PRO A 18 -12.74 -16.79 -8.88
C PRO A 18 -12.34 -16.50 -10.34
N LYS A 19 -13.15 -15.70 -11.06
CA LYS A 19 -12.94 -15.33 -12.47
C LYS A 19 -12.28 -13.96 -12.65
N THR A 20 -12.11 -13.19 -11.58
CA THR A 20 -11.58 -11.82 -11.65
C THR A 20 -10.45 -11.67 -10.64
N PRO A 21 -9.19 -11.60 -11.08
CA PRO A 21 -8.09 -11.43 -10.16
C PRO A 21 -8.13 -10.04 -9.52
N SER A 22 -7.71 -10.00 -8.25
CA SER A 22 -7.42 -8.78 -7.50
C SER A 22 -6.00 -8.27 -7.72
N LEU A 23 -5.13 -9.07 -8.34
CA LEU A 23 -3.78 -8.74 -8.82
C LEU A 23 -3.42 -9.72 -9.94
N ALA A 24 -2.83 -9.25 -11.04
CA ALA A 24 -2.26 -10.10 -12.08
C ALA A 24 -1.00 -9.45 -12.66
N LEU A 25 0.14 -10.15 -12.59
CA LEU A 25 1.44 -9.74 -13.12
C LEU A 25 2.00 -10.86 -14.01
N GLY A 26 2.34 -10.56 -15.25
CA GLY A 26 2.93 -11.54 -16.16
C GLY A 26 4.41 -11.84 -15.88
N LEU A 27 4.86 -13.05 -16.23
CA LEU A 27 6.24 -13.54 -16.02
C LEU A 27 7.31 -12.68 -16.70
N TYR A 28 7.06 -12.20 -17.92
CA TYR A 28 8.03 -11.38 -18.64
C TYR A 28 8.31 -10.05 -17.92
N GLN A 29 7.30 -9.48 -17.25
CA GLN A 29 7.46 -8.28 -16.43
C GLN A 29 8.24 -8.55 -15.13
N LEU A 30 8.13 -9.76 -14.56
CA LEU A 30 8.95 -10.21 -13.41
C LEU A 30 10.41 -10.47 -13.79
N ILE A 31 10.74 -10.70 -15.05
CA ILE A 31 12.13 -10.95 -15.48
C ILE A 31 12.91 -9.63 -15.70
N CYS A 32 12.22 -8.52 -16.01
CA CYS A 32 12.85 -7.19 -16.11
C CYS A 32 13.35 -6.63 -14.77
N LEU A 33 13.18 -7.37 -13.66
CA LEU A 33 13.68 -7.06 -12.31
C LEU A 33 15.22 -6.98 -12.20
N ASP A 34 15.95 -7.59 -13.14
CA ASP A 34 17.42 -7.62 -13.12
C ASP A 34 18.08 -6.28 -13.53
N LEU A 35 17.28 -5.21 -13.65
CA LEU A 35 17.70 -3.85 -13.99
C LEU A 35 17.66 -2.88 -12.81
N ASP A 36 17.37 -3.36 -11.59
CA ASP A 36 17.25 -2.50 -10.40
C ASP A 36 18.57 -1.76 -10.10
N SER A 37 18.55 -0.46 -10.35
CA SER A 37 19.42 0.49 -9.68
C SER A 37 18.55 1.24 -8.67
N PRO A 38 18.77 1.11 -7.36
CA PRO A 38 17.92 1.77 -6.37
C PRO A 38 17.99 3.28 -6.60
N ALA A 39 16.85 3.90 -6.87
CA ALA A 39 16.78 5.35 -6.90
C ALA A 39 16.99 5.87 -5.47
N GLU A 40 18.15 6.49 -5.20
CA GLU A 40 18.53 7.01 -3.88
C GLU A 40 17.72 8.26 -3.47
N GLU A 41 16.97 8.88 -4.39
CA GLU A 41 16.21 10.11 -4.13
C GLU A 41 14.71 9.85 -4.02
N GLU A 42 14.07 10.44 -3.00
CA GLU A 42 12.61 10.53 -2.89
C GLU A 42 12.06 11.20 -4.16
N PRO A 43 11.32 10.46 -5.01
CA PRO A 43 10.78 11.05 -6.23
C PRO A 43 9.74 12.11 -5.89
N THR A 44 9.82 13.24 -6.58
CA THR A 44 8.74 14.22 -6.60
C THR A 44 7.46 13.54 -7.10
N ASP A 45 6.39 13.63 -6.32
CA ASP A 45 5.06 13.13 -6.67
C ASP A 45 4.62 13.73 -8.01
N ASP A 46 4.51 12.86 -9.02
CA ASP A 46 4.12 13.19 -10.41
C ASP A 46 2.75 12.56 -10.74
N SER A 47 1.86 12.49 -9.74
CA SER A 47 0.49 12.02 -9.92
C SER A 47 -0.28 12.97 -10.84
N ALA A 48 -0.40 12.60 -12.11
CA ALA A 48 -1.00 13.47 -13.13
C ALA A 48 -1.69 12.69 -14.28
N LEU A 49 -2.49 13.42 -15.08
CA LEU A 49 -3.35 12.92 -16.16
C LEU A 49 -2.58 12.12 -17.23
N ILE A 50 -3.10 10.94 -17.59
CA ILE A 50 -2.49 10.05 -18.58
C ILE A 50 -2.89 10.43 -20.01
N SER A 51 -1.92 10.45 -20.94
CA SER A 51 -2.20 10.48 -22.37
C SER A 51 -2.77 9.14 -22.88
N LEU A 52 -3.93 9.18 -23.55
CA LEU A 52 -4.80 8.06 -23.95
C LEU A 52 -4.27 7.03 -24.98
N LYS A 53 -2.95 6.93 -25.22
CA LYS A 53 -2.40 5.97 -26.21
C LYS A 53 -1.98 4.66 -25.53
N TRP A 54 -2.98 3.84 -25.19
CA TRP A 54 -2.78 2.46 -24.75
C TRP A 54 -1.78 1.69 -25.65
N PRO A 55 -0.87 0.86 -25.12
CA PRO A 55 -0.72 0.46 -23.71
C PRO A 55 0.27 1.32 -22.89
N MET A 56 0.60 2.52 -23.37
CA MET A 56 1.62 3.37 -22.75
C MET A 56 0.98 4.59 -22.12
N ALA A 57 1.22 4.77 -20.82
CA ALA A 57 0.87 5.98 -20.11
C ALA A 57 2.07 6.94 -20.07
N ARG A 58 1.83 8.21 -19.75
CA ARG A 58 2.89 9.20 -19.55
C ARG A 58 2.59 10.02 -18.31
N LEU A 59 3.62 10.25 -17.50
CA LEU A 59 3.54 11.18 -16.37
C LEU A 59 3.51 12.61 -16.91
N THR A 60 2.62 13.46 -16.39
CA THR A 60 2.41 14.79 -16.97
C THR A 60 3.56 15.76 -16.67
N LEU A 61 4.21 15.71 -15.50
CA LEU A 61 5.29 16.66 -15.17
C LEU A 61 6.60 16.26 -15.85
N THR A 62 6.91 14.97 -15.89
CA THR A 62 8.20 14.48 -16.41
C THR A 62 8.16 14.00 -17.86
N ASP A 63 6.97 13.83 -18.46
CA ASP A 63 6.76 13.16 -19.76
C ASP A 63 7.36 11.74 -19.83
N ASN A 64 7.68 11.16 -18.68
CA ASN A 64 8.23 9.82 -18.57
C ASN A 64 7.19 8.79 -19.02
N LEU A 65 7.63 7.87 -19.87
CA LEU A 65 6.78 6.82 -20.39
C LEU A 65 6.61 5.71 -19.36
N LEU A 66 5.37 5.28 -19.20
CA LEU A 66 4.96 4.19 -18.33
C LEU A 66 4.46 3.02 -19.17
N VAL A 67 4.95 1.84 -18.85
CA VAL A 67 4.57 0.59 -19.51
C VAL A 67 3.53 -0.11 -18.64
N HIS A 68 2.41 -0.53 -19.23
CA HIS A 68 1.43 -1.35 -18.55
C HIS A 68 2.03 -2.73 -18.20
N VAL A 69 2.01 -3.09 -16.92
CA VAL A 69 2.59 -4.35 -16.44
C VAL A 69 1.56 -5.35 -15.89
N GLY A 70 0.34 -4.90 -15.62
CA GLY A 70 -0.70 -5.80 -15.13
C GLY A 70 -1.87 -5.07 -14.48
N LEU A 71 -2.60 -5.78 -13.62
CA LEU A 71 -3.72 -5.23 -12.85
C LEU A 71 -3.34 -5.22 -11.36
N TYR A 72 -3.48 -4.08 -10.68
CA TYR A 72 -3.19 -3.96 -9.24
C TYR A 72 -4.44 -4.18 -8.39
N THR A 73 -5.61 -3.82 -8.92
CA THR A 73 -6.92 -4.08 -8.32
C THR A 73 -7.92 -4.42 -9.42
N MET A 74 -9.15 -4.80 -9.05
CA MET A 74 -10.23 -5.00 -10.03
C MET A 74 -10.59 -3.73 -10.81
N GLU A 75 -10.21 -2.57 -10.29
CA GLU A 75 -10.61 -1.26 -10.82
C GLU A 75 -9.40 -0.43 -11.28
N GLY A 76 -8.18 -0.98 -11.29
CA GLY A 76 -7.03 -0.19 -11.70
C GLY A 76 -5.83 -0.99 -12.16
N ASP A 77 -5.18 -0.40 -13.16
CA ASP A 77 -4.06 -0.98 -13.87
C ASP A 77 -2.75 -0.66 -13.15
N LEU A 78 -1.78 -1.54 -13.31
CA LEU A 78 -0.44 -1.37 -12.81
C LEU A 78 0.49 -0.98 -13.96
N TYR A 79 1.32 0.02 -13.70
CA TYR A 79 2.29 0.57 -14.63
C TYR A 79 3.68 0.59 -14.01
N MET A 80 4.70 0.59 -14.86
CA MET A 80 6.11 0.65 -14.48
C MET A 80 6.83 1.70 -15.32
N SER A 81 7.73 2.48 -14.71
CA SER A 81 8.65 3.35 -15.47
C SER A 81 9.91 2.61 -15.90
N GLU A 82 10.69 3.21 -16.81
CA GLU A 82 12.01 2.69 -17.20
C GLU A 82 12.97 2.52 -16.00
N ALA A 83 12.82 3.36 -14.97
CA ALA A 83 13.60 3.28 -13.74
C ALA A 83 13.08 2.25 -12.72
N GLY A 84 12.13 1.38 -13.10
CA GLY A 84 11.60 0.33 -12.22
C GLY A 84 10.62 0.82 -11.14
N ARG A 85 10.12 2.06 -11.23
CA ARG A 85 9.12 2.57 -10.28
C ARG A 85 7.73 2.05 -10.62
N MET A 86 6.96 1.70 -9.59
CA MET A 86 5.65 1.09 -9.73
C MET A 86 4.54 2.10 -9.50
N PHE A 87 3.52 2.07 -10.36
CA PHE A 87 2.47 3.05 -10.40
C PHE A 87 1.10 2.39 -10.53
N TRP A 88 0.09 2.94 -9.85
CA TRP A 88 -1.30 2.52 -9.94
C TRP A 88 -2.10 3.54 -10.75
N TYR A 89 -2.65 3.13 -11.89
CA TYR A 89 -3.66 3.93 -12.57
C TYR A 89 -5.05 3.65 -12.01
N ILE A 90 -5.76 4.72 -11.66
CA ILE A 90 -7.12 4.72 -11.15
C ILE A 90 -8.02 5.38 -12.21
N PRO A 91 -8.65 4.60 -13.11
CA PRO A 91 -9.47 5.13 -14.20
C PRO A 91 -10.62 6.01 -13.73
N ALA A 92 -11.24 5.66 -12.60
CA ALA A 92 -12.35 6.43 -12.04
C ALA A 92 -11.96 7.87 -11.65
N LEU A 93 -10.67 8.10 -11.39
CA LEU A 93 -10.11 9.41 -11.04
C LEU A 93 -9.22 9.97 -12.15
N ASP A 94 -9.05 9.23 -13.24
CA ASP A 94 -8.09 9.47 -14.32
C ASP A 94 -6.71 9.90 -13.82
N ARG A 95 -6.14 9.11 -12.89
CA ARG A 95 -4.94 9.48 -12.14
C ARG A 95 -4.00 8.31 -11.95
N VAL A 96 -2.70 8.59 -11.93
CA VAL A 96 -1.65 7.66 -11.51
C VAL A 96 -1.16 7.99 -10.12
N ASP A 97 -1.05 6.99 -9.24
CA ASP A 97 -0.40 7.10 -7.93
C ASP A 97 0.91 6.29 -7.92
N LEU A 98 1.97 6.87 -7.38
CA LEU A 98 3.22 6.16 -7.17
C LEU A 98 3.09 5.18 -6.00
N LEU A 99 3.32 3.90 -6.26
CA LEU A 99 3.17 2.82 -5.30
C LEU A 99 4.47 2.42 -4.62
N SER A 100 5.58 2.38 -5.35
CA SER A 100 6.89 1.96 -4.82
C SER A 100 8.00 2.48 -5.74
N ALA A 101 9.17 2.69 -5.14
CA ALA A 101 10.36 3.18 -5.82
C ALA A 101 11.07 2.09 -6.62
N SER A 102 10.81 0.80 -6.33
CA SER A 102 11.34 -0.34 -7.06
C SER A 102 10.28 -1.42 -7.28
N VAL A 103 10.51 -2.29 -8.25
CA VAL A 103 9.62 -3.42 -8.48
C VAL A 103 9.83 -4.50 -7.42
N SER A 104 11.07 -4.72 -6.97
CA SER A 104 11.38 -5.70 -5.92
C SER A 104 10.64 -5.36 -4.62
N THR A 105 10.74 -4.12 -4.14
CA THR A 105 10.03 -3.67 -2.94
C THR A 105 8.52 -3.78 -3.12
N PHE A 106 7.99 -3.47 -4.30
CA PHE A 106 6.57 -3.66 -4.59
C PHE A 106 6.14 -5.12 -4.43
N LEU A 107 6.89 -6.07 -5.00
CA LEU A 107 6.56 -7.50 -4.91
C LEU A 107 6.67 -8.04 -3.48
N GLU A 108 7.72 -7.67 -2.76
CA GLU A 108 7.89 -8.02 -1.34
C GLU A 108 6.77 -7.45 -0.49
N ARG A 109 6.31 -6.23 -0.79
CA ARG A 109 5.12 -5.65 -0.14
C ARG A 109 3.86 -6.45 -0.43
N ILE A 110 3.65 -6.92 -1.66
CA ILE A 110 2.50 -7.81 -1.97
C ILE A 110 2.60 -9.09 -1.15
N ALA A 111 3.78 -9.72 -1.09
CA ALA A 111 4.00 -10.93 -0.31
C ALA A 111 3.71 -10.70 1.18
N LEU A 112 4.16 -9.57 1.73
CA LEU A 112 3.88 -9.15 3.09
C LEU A 112 2.37 -8.94 3.33
N GLU A 113 1.65 -8.29 2.43
CA GLU A 113 0.21 -8.09 2.56
C GLU A 113 -0.56 -9.40 2.56
N ASP A 114 -0.17 -10.34 1.71
CA ASP A 114 -0.79 -11.66 1.62
C ASP A 114 -0.46 -12.52 2.86
N ASP A 115 0.78 -12.45 3.36
CA ASP A 115 1.15 -13.08 4.63
C ASP A 115 0.35 -12.52 5.80
N VAL A 116 0.25 -11.19 5.91
CA VAL A 116 -0.55 -10.55 6.96
C VAL A 116 -2.03 -10.91 6.84
N ARG A 117 -2.61 -11.02 5.64
CA ARG A 117 -4.00 -11.48 5.49
C ARG A 117 -4.18 -12.91 5.98
N ARG A 118 -3.25 -13.80 5.66
CA ARG A 118 -3.26 -15.21 6.10
C ARG A 118 -3.07 -15.34 7.61
N GLU A 119 -2.02 -14.72 8.12
CA GLU A 119 -1.57 -14.83 9.50
C GLU A 119 -2.45 -14.02 10.46
N MET A 120 -2.91 -12.84 10.05
CA MET A 120 -3.79 -11.98 10.83
C MET A 120 -5.26 -12.12 10.42
N ARG A 121 -5.64 -13.18 9.69
CA ARG A 121 -7.05 -13.53 9.38
C ARG A 121 -7.89 -12.35 8.90
N GLU A 122 -7.34 -11.55 7.99
CA GLU A 122 -8.01 -10.38 7.41
C GLU A 122 -8.51 -9.35 8.44
N TYR A 123 -7.82 -9.16 9.58
CA TYR A 123 -8.20 -8.13 10.54
C TYR A 123 -8.28 -6.74 9.89
N ALA A 124 -9.33 -6.00 10.25
CA ALA A 124 -9.58 -4.65 9.75
C ALA A 124 -8.39 -3.71 9.93
N ALA A 125 -7.97 -3.04 8.86
CA ALA A 125 -6.98 -2.00 8.95
C ALA A 125 -7.58 -0.73 9.56
N THR A 126 -6.75 -0.01 10.32
CA THR A 126 -7.00 1.35 10.80
C THR A 126 -6.03 2.30 10.13
N PHE A 127 -6.54 3.39 9.58
CA PHE A 127 -5.75 4.40 8.89
C PHE A 127 -5.79 5.70 9.68
N PHE A 128 -4.64 6.25 10.01
CA PHE A 128 -4.51 7.60 10.56
C PHE A 128 -4.07 8.56 9.47
N VAL A 129 -4.72 9.72 9.41
CA VAL A 129 -4.29 10.84 8.56
C VAL A 129 -3.14 11.59 9.25
N ALA A 130 -2.04 10.87 9.51
CA ALA A 130 -0.79 11.36 10.09
C ALA A 130 0.34 10.37 9.74
N ASP A 131 1.56 10.88 9.63
CA ASP A 131 2.78 10.10 9.35
C ASP A 131 3.51 9.74 10.64
N GLU A 132 2.99 8.76 11.37
CA GLU A 132 3.51 8.38 12.68
C GLU A 132 4.03 6.94 12.72
N GLY A 133 4.15 6.28 11.56
CA GLY A 133 4.71 4.94 11.45
C GLY A 133 6.02 4.76 12.23
N PRO A 134 7.05 5.59 12.01
CA PRO A 134 8.32 5.48 12.73
C PRO A 134 8.20 5.66 14.25
N ALA A 135 7.32 6.57 14.70
CA ALA A 135 7.17 6.86 16.11
C ALA A 135 6.42 5.76 16.86
N ILE A 136 5.40 5.20 16.24
CA ILE A 136 4.69 4.06 16.80
C ILE A 136 5.64 2.85 16.83
N ALA A 137 6.39 2.61 15.75
CA ALA A 137 7.37 1.53 15.70
C ALA A 137 8.42 1.66 16.82
N GLN A 138 8.95 2.87 17.05
CA GLN A 138 9.86 3.12 18.16
C GLN A 138 9.21 2.88 19.54
N ALA A 139 7.97 3.35 19.73
CA ALA A 139 7.27 3.19 21.00
C ALA A 139 6.91 1.74 21.33
N LEU A 140 6.73 0.91 20.31
CA LEU A 140 6.37 -0.51 20.41
C LEU A 140 7.54 -1.46 20.17
N ASP A 141 8.77 -0.93 20.02
CA ASP A 141 9.99 -1.69 19.71
C ASP A 141 9.84 -2.63 18.51
N LEU A 142 9.24 -2.11 17.42
CA LEU A 142 8.99 -2.88 16.20
C LEU A 142 10.16 -2.73 15.22
N PRO A 143 10.74 -3.84 14.75
CA PRO A 143 11.74 -3.79 13.69
C PRO A 143 11.12 -3.33 12.38
N ILE A 144 11.93 -2.65 11.57
CA ILE A 144 11.61 -2.37 10.17
C ILE A 144 11.74 -3.66 9.35
N LEU A 145 10.84 -3.84 8.38
CA LEU A 145 10.94 -4.88 7.36
C LEU A 145 11.59 -4.26 6.12
N GLU A 146 12.90 -4.44 5.98
CA GLU A 146 13.70 -3.80 4.93
C GLU A 146 13.29 -4.26 3.53
N GLU A 147 12.97 -5.55 3.37
CA GLU A 147 12.66 -6.17 2.07
C GLU A 147 11.42 -5.56 1.42
N ALA A 148 10.42 -5.22 2.23
CA ALA A 148 9.17 -4.62 1.79
C ALA A 148 9.16 -3.08 1.91
N SER A 149 10.26 -2.45 2.34
CA SER A 149 10.36 -1.01 2.55
C SER A 149 11.27 -0.31 1.54
N ASP A 150 10.94 0.93 1.21
CA ASP A 150 11.76 1.85 0.41
C ASP A 150 11.64 3.30 0.93
N ALA A 151 12.08 4.26 0.12
CA ALA A 151 11.99 5.67 0.44
C ALA A 151 10.53 6.17 0.60
N LEU A 152 9.58 5.57 -0.12
CA LEU A 152 8.19 6.01 -0.21
C LEU A 152 7.28 5.29 0.78
N VAL A 153 7.52 3.99 0.97
CA VAL A 153 6.67 3.12 1.77
C VAL A 153 7.55 2.39 2.76
N ARG A 154 7.16 2.40 4.04
CA ARG A 154 7.93 1.74 5.09
C ARG A 154 7.03 0.88 5.95
N HIS A 155 7.51 -0.30 6.30
CA HIS A 155 6.77 -1.29 7.06
C HIS A 155 7.53 -1.65 8.34
N TRP A 156 6.80 -1.74 9.44
CA TRP A 156 7.31 -2.26 10.72
C TRP A 156 6.39 -3.36 11.19
N MET A 157 6.95 -4.49 11.60
CA MET A 157 6.16 -5.66 11.94
C MET A 157 6.63 -6.32 13.22
N GLY A 158 5.68 -6.55 14.11
CA GLY A 158 5.81 -7.42 15.25
C GLY A 158 4.86 -8.62 15.13
N PRO A 159 4.85 -9.52 16.14
CA PRO A 159 4.04 -10.74 16.09
C PRO A 159 2.53 -10.51 15.93
N ASN A 160 2.03 -9.36 16.39
CA ASN A 160 0.59 -9.06 16.44
C ASN A 160 0.21 -7.75 15.73
N ILE A 161 1.17 -7.03 15.15
CA ILE A 161 0.91 -5.71 14.57
C ILE A 161 1.81 -5.48 13.36
N LEU A 162 1.20 -5.01 12.28
CA LEU A 162 1.86 -4.41 11.13
C LEU A 162 1.53 -2.92 11.13
N ILE A 163 2.56 -2.11 10.96
CA ILE A 163 2.47 -0.68 10.73
C ILE A 163 3.02 -0.39 9.35
N SER A 164 2.34 0.43 8.57
CA SER A 164 2.80 0.85 7.25
C SER A 164 2.65 2.35 7.10
N ARG A 165 3.76 3.03 6.80
CA ARG A 165 3.74 4.37 6.21
C ARG A 165 3.37 4.18 4.74
N LEU A 166 2.19 4.63 4.36
CA LEU A 166 1.73 4.57 2.98
C LEU A 166 2.29 5.77 2.19
N PRO A 167 2.46 5.62 0.85
CA PRO A 167 2.88 6.75 0.03
C PRO A 167 1.86 7.88 0.16
N GLN A 168 2.32 9.11 -0.05
CA GLN A 168 1.50 10.30 0.11
C GLN A 168 0.25 10.18 -0.77
N ALA A 169 -0.93 10.28 -0.15
CA ALA A 169 -2.17 10.34 -0.91
C ALA A 169 -2.39 11.75 -1.46
N CYS A 170 -3.20 11.85 -2.50
CA CYS A 170 -3.52 13.01 -3.36
C CYS A 170 -3.71 14.43 -2.76
N ALA A 171 -3.68 14.64 -1.45
CA ALA A 171 -3.55 15.98 -0.88
C ALA A 171 -2.09 16.21 -0.42
N PRO A 172 -1.42 17.29 -0.90
CA PRO A 172 -0.07 17.64 -0.47
C PRO A 172 0.07 17.59 1.05
N GLY A 173 1.01 16.79 1.55
CA GLY A 173 1.30 16.66 2.98
C GLY A 173 0.43 15.65 3.76
N THR A 174 -0.46 14.88 3.11
CA THR A 174 -1.20 13.80 3.78
C THR A 174 -0.60 12.42 3.53
N CYS A 175 0.50 12.14 4.24
CA CYS A 175 0.93 10.77 4.49
C CYS A 175 -0.03 10.09 5.47
N ARG A 176 -0.24 8.78 5.29
CA ARG A 176 -1.14 7.99 6.14
C ARG A 176 -0.38 6.85 6.78
N THR A 177 -0.66 6.63 8.05
CA THR A 177 -0.21 5.44 8.77
C THR A 177 -1.32 4.42 8.76
N ARG A 178 -1.07 3.25 8.17
CA ARG A 178 -1.93 2.08 8.25
C ARG A 178 -1.47 1.20 9.39
N ILE A 179 -2.41 0.70 10.18
CA ILE A 179 -2.17 -0.24 11.28
C ILE A 179 -3.10 -1.44 11.07
N VAL A 180 -2.52 -2.62 11.06
CA VAL A 180 -3.24 -3.89 11.14
C VAL A 180 -2.78 -4.58 12.41
N SER A 181 -3.69 -4.86 13.32
CA SER A 181 -3.36 -5.54 14.57
C SER A 181 -4.23 -6.78 14.77
N ARG A 182 -3.72 -7.79 15.47
CA ARG A 182 -4.53 -8.95 15.91
C ARG A 182 -5.40 -8.62 17.12
N THR A 183 -4.92 -7.73 17.98
CA THR A 183 -5.63 -7.35 19.22
C THR A 183 -6.03 -5.88 19.21
N VAL A 184 -7.11 -5.56 19.92
CA VAL A 184 -7.53 -4.17 20.17
C VAL A 184 -6.50 -3.44 21.04
N GLU A 185 -5.86 -4.14 21.98
CA GLU A 185 -4.87 -3.56 22.88
C GLU A 185 -3.64 -3.01 22.13
N ASP A 186 -3.11 -3.76 21.17
CA ASP A 186 -1.99 -3.32 20.32
C ASP A 186 -2.40 -2.10 19.48
N LEU A 187 -3.62 -2.11 18.93
CA LEU A 187 -4.17 -0.97 18.20
C LEU A 187 -4.28 0.27 19.08
N LEU A 188 -4.81 0.15 20.30
CA LEU A 188 -4.96 1.28 21.21
C LEU A 188 -3.61 1.81 21.67
N SER A 189 -2.63 0.94 21.89
CA SER A 189 -1.26 1.35 22.23
C SER A 189 -0.64 2.18 21.11
N ALA A 190 -0.81 1.75 19.85
CA ALA A 190 -0.40 2.53 18.69
C ALA A 190 -1.17 3.85 18.55
N ALA A 191 -2.50 3.82 18.70
CA ALA A 191 -3.36 4.99 18.57
C ALA A 191 -3.04 6.07 19.62
N ARG A 192 -2.65 5.69 20.83
CA ARG A 192 -2.21 6.62 21.89
C ARG A 192 -0.94 7.38 21.50
N VAL A 193 -0.01 6.73 20.79
CA VAL A 193 1.19 7.41 20.25
C VAL A 193 0.78 8.47 19.24
N VAL A 194 -0.13 8.13 18.32
CA VAL A 194 -0.65 9.08 17.34
C VAL A 194 -1.37 10.24 18.03
N ALA A 195 -2.33 9.96 18.92
CA ALA A 195 -3.12 10.98 19.60
C ALA A 195 -2.28 11.92 20.48
N LYS A 196 -1.17 11.43 21.05
CA LYS A 196 -0.24 12.26 21.83
C LYS A 196 0.50 13.29 20.97
N LYS A 197 0.83 12.93 19.73
CA LYS A 197 1.60 13.78 18.81
C LYS A 197 0.73 14.62 17.88
N HIS A 198 -0.37 14.04 17.43
CA HIS A 198 -1.36 14.60 16.53
C HIS A 198 -2.76 14.43 17.13
N PRO A 199 -3.12 15.24 18.15
CA PRO A 199 -4.44 15.17 18.77
C PRO A 199 -5.59 15.46 17.78
N GLU A 200 -5.30 16.14 16.67
CA GLU A 200 -6.21 16.42 15.57
C GLU A 200 -6.34 15.27 14.55
N ALA A 201 -5.45 14.27 14.60
CA ALA A 201 -5.45 13.16 13.66
C ALA A 201 -6.76 12.37 13.75
N ARG A 202 -7.29 12.04 12.57
CA ARG A 202 -8.50 11.23 12.44
C ARG A 202 -8.16 9.83 11.98
N ALA A 203 -8.84 8.86 12.56
CA ALA A 203 -8.78 7.46 12.18
C ALA A 203 -9.92 7.11 11.20
N THR A 204 -9.68 6.18 10.30
CA THR A 204 -10.69 5.47 9.52
C THR A 204 -10.49 3.97 9.73
N VAL A 205 -11.56 3.21 9.92
CA VAL A 205 -11.50 1.77 10.20
C VAL A 205 -12.31 1.00 9.16
N GLU A 206 -11.75 -0.09 8.65
CA GLU A 206 -12.44 -1.01 7.72
C GLU A 206 -13.49 -1.85 8.46
N THR A 207 -14.62 -1.23 8.81
CA THR A 207 -15.67 -1.87 9.64
C THR A 207 -16.35 -3.08 9.01
N HIS A 208 -16.16 -3.30 7.70
CA HIS A 208 -16.67 -4.44 6.96
C HIS A 208 -15.82 -5.72 7.14
N LEU A 209 -14.59 -5.59 7.64
CA LEU A 209 -13.68 -6.71 7.88
C LEU A 209 -13.81 -7.26 9.32
N PRO A 210 -13.34 -8.51 9.56
CA PRO A 210 -13.29 -9.11 10.89
C PRO A 210 -12.73 -8.17 11.96
N GLY A 211 -13.51 -7.99 13.03
CA GLY A 211 -13.15 -7.14 14.18
C GLY A 211 -13.08 -5.64 13.89
N GLY A 212 -13.54 -5.16 12.73
CA GLY A 212 -13.54 -3.74 12.39
C GLY A 212 -14.48 -2.90 13.26
N ARG A 213 -15.70 -3.38 13.54
CA ARG A 213 -16.64 -2.69 14.45
C ARG A 213 -16.10 -2.58 15.88
N GLU A 214 -15.51 -3.67 16.39
CA GLU A 214 -14.90 -3.69 17.72
C GLU A 214 -13.76 -2.66 17.85
N ARG A 215 -12.88 -2.58 16.84
CA ARG A 215 -11.79 -1.61 16.77
C ARG A 215 -12.30 -0.17 16.69
N HIS A 216 -13.28 0.08 15.84
CA HIS A 216 -13.96 1.37 15.74
C HIS A 216 -14.50 1.82 17.11
N ASP A 217 -15.24 0.95 17.80
CA ASP A 217 -15.85 1.26 19.09
C ASP A 217 -14.81 1.41 20.21
N ALA A 218 -13.69 0.68 20.14
CA ALA A 218 -12.58 0.82 21.08
C ALA A 218 -11.86 2.17 20.91
N LEU A 219 -11.51 2.55 19.68
CA LEU A 219 -10.89 3.85 19.37
C LEU A 219 -11.79 5.01 19.80
N ARG A 220 -13.10 4.89 19.57
CA ARG A 220 -14.08 5.90 19.99
C ARG A 220 -14.13 6.06 21.51
N ARG A 221 -14.07 4.95 22.26
CA ARG A 221 -14.04 4.96 23.74
C ARG A 221 -12.77 5.60 24.29
N GLU A 222 -11.65 5.46 23.60
CA GLU A 222 -10.37 6.11 23.94
C GLU A 222 -10.31 7.59 23.52
N GLY A 223 -11.38 8.13 22.92
CA GLY A 223 -11.47 9.54 22.53
C GLY A 223 -10.72 9.87 21.24
N VAL A 224 -10.32 8.88 20.45
CA VAL A 224 -9.72 9.09 19.13
C VAL A 224 -10.82 9.58 18.17
N ALA A 225 -10.53 10.64 17.40
CA ALA A 225 -11.45 11.13 16.37
C ALA A 225 -11.53 10.11 15.22
N ILE A 226 -12.74 9.72 14.82
CA ILE A 226 -12.97 8.73 13.75
C ILE A 226 -13.81 9.36 12.63
N ASN A 227 -13.40 9.16 11.38
CA ASN A 227 -14.22 9.46 10.20
C ASN A 227 -15.25 8.34 10.00
N GLY A 228 -16.52 8.72 9.81
CA GLY A 228 -17.64 7.80 9.62
C GLY A 228 -17.62 7.05 8.29
#